data_AF-A0A940MXD6-F1
#
_entry.id   AF-A0A940MXD6-F1
#
_cell.length_a   1.000
_cell.length_b   1.000
_cell.length_c   1.000
_cell.angle_alpha   90.00
_cell.angle_beta   90.00
_cell.angle_gamma   90.00
#
_symmetry.space_group_name_H-M   'P 1'
#
loop_
_entity.id
_entity.type
_entity.pdbx_description
1 polymer ?
#
loop_
_entity_poly.entity_id
_entity_poly.type
_entity_poly.pdbx_seq_one_letter_code
_entity_poly.pdbx_strand_id
1 'polypeptide(L)'
;MALKITFVKTGTNAENAVTGELTLFDGATVVKRSTAFSGGKGFNPLDDGKYRLRLDIRGDETTNEANTDGTLKPFYGIQKVGTNVKDAQGGVWDMQVEWGTIRSRLNPAAGAPDHGDYIHGKKRPKDWTHGCICDRSETILSHLWSLPSPPVGIDVTVSGGKSFDLEVLVPKNVATRG
;
A
#
# COMPACT_ATOMS: atom_id res chain seq x y z
N MET A 1 1.58 -18.10 -15.97
CA MET A 1 1.32 -16.68 -15.67
C MET A 1 2.45 -16.21 -14.75
N ALA A 2 3.14 -15.14 -15.11
CA ALA A 2 4.29 -14.61 -14.36
C ALA A 2 4.01 -13.15 -14.01
N LEU A 3 3.08 -12.95 -13.08
CA LEU A 3 2.64 -11.62 -12.67
C LEU A 3 3.68 -10.93 -11.79
N LYS A 4 3.89 -9.63 -12.02
CA LYS A 4 4.72 -8.76 -11.18
C LYS A 4 4.21 -7.32 -11.22
N ILE A 5 4.46 -6.58 -10.15
CA ILE A 5 4.18 -5.14 -10.07
C ILE A 5 5.49 -4.36 -10.02
N THR A 6 5.52 -3.20 -10.66
CA THR A 6 6.53 -2.17 -10.39
C THR A 6 5.87 -0.89 -9.90
N PHE A 7 6.45 -0.27 -8.87
CA PHE A 7 6.16 1.11 -8.50
C PHE A 7 7.42 1.95 -8.73
N VAL A 8 7.38 2.82 -9.75
CA VAL A 8 8.51 3.69 -10.09
C VAL A 8 8.17 5.10 -9.66
N LYS A 9 8.93 5.63 -8.71
CA LYS A 9 8.77 6.99 -8.17
C LYS A 9 9.16 8.02 -9.24
N THR A 10 8.30 9.01 -9.50
CA THR A 10 8.45 9.97 -10.62
C THR A 10 8.32 11.43 -10.20
N GLY A 11 7.69 11.73 -9.06
CA GLY A 11 7.56 13.10 -8.58
C GLY A 11 7.05 13.18 -7.16
N THR A 12 6.51 14.35 -6.80
CA THR A 12 5.82 14.59 -5.53
C THR A 12 4.52 15.33 -5.77
N ASN A 13 3.59 15.25 -4.82
CA ASN A 13 2.34 16.01 -4.85
C ASN A 13 2.32 17.16 -3.81
N ALA A 14 1.19 17.86 -3.71
CA ALA A 14 1.00 18.99 -2.79
C ALA A 14 1.05 18.63 -1.30
N GLU A 15 0.98 17.34 -0.95
CA GLU A 15 1.12 16.84 0.43
C GLU A 15 2.56 16.35 0.70
N ASN A 16 3.50 16.62 -0.22
CA ASN A 16 4.88 16.13 -0.27
C ASN A 16 5.00 14.59 -0.30
N ALA A 17 3.93 13.89 -0.67
CA ALA A 17 4.01 12.46 -0.89
C ALA A 17 4.73 12.19 -2.22
N VAL A 18 5.55 11.15 -2.26
CA VAL A 18 6.17 10.69 -3.50
C VAL A 18 5.09 10.07 -4.37
N THR A 19 4.99 10.55 -5.61
CA THR A 19 4.11 9.99 -6.64
C THR A 19 4.90 9.08 -7.56
N GLY A 20 4.20 8.15 -8.22
CA GLY A 20 4.83 7.23 -9.14
C GLY A 20 3.86 6.45 -10.01
N GLU A 21 4.43 5.75 -10.98
CA GLU A 21 3.71 4.86 -11.88
C GLU A 21 3.67 3.45 -11.29
N LEU A 22 2.47 2.92 -11.11
CA LEU A 22 2.21 1.55 -10.67
C LEU A 22 1.80 0.72 -11.90
N THR A 23 2.58 -0.31 -12.23
CA THR A 23 2.34 -1.14 -13.42
C THR A 23 2.29 -2.61 -13.05
N LEU A 24 1.24 -3.30 -13.49
CA LEU A 24 1.13 -4.76 -13.43
C LEU A 24 1.55 -5.35 -14.78
N PHE A 25 2.42 -6.34 -14.74
CA PHE A 25 2.87 -7.11 -15.90
C PHE A 25 2.45 -8.58 -15.80
N ASP A 26 2.26 -9.22 -16.95
CA ASP A 26 2.33 -10.68 -17.12
C ASP A 26 3.48 -11.00 -18.07
N GLY A 27 4.59 -11.51 -17.53
CA GLY A 27 5.86 -11.60 -18.24
C GLY A 27 6.38 -10.21 -18.63
N ALA A 28 6.44 -9.92 -19.94
CA ALA A 28 6.86 -8.63 -20.49
C ALA A 28 5.68 -7.71 -20.88
N THR A 29 4.45 -8.22 -20.84
CA THR A 29 3.25 -7.50 -21.27
C THR A 29 2.69 -6.67 -20.14
N VAL A 30 2.37 -5.41 -20.40
CA VAL A 30 1.63 -4.55 -19.46
C VAL A 30 0.16 -4.96 -19.45
N VAL A 31 -0.36 -5.30 -18.28
CA VAL A 31 -1.76 -5.70 -18.08
C VAL A 31 -2.60 -4.53 -17.58
N LYS A 32 -2.07 -3.79 -16.61
CA LYS A 32 -2.72 -2.61 -16.00
C LYS A 32 -1.68 -1.57 -15.62
N ARG A 33 -2.11 -0.30 -15.63
CA ARG A 33 -1.36 0.85 -15.12
C ARG A 33 -2.27 1.71 -14.27
N SER A 34 -1.69 2.33 -13.26
CA SER A 34 -2.29 3.39 -12.45
C SER A 34 -1.20 4.30 -11.92
N THR A 35 -1.60 5.45 -11.41
CA THR A 35 -0.71 6.30 -10.61
C THR A 35 -0.94 6.01 -9.14
N ALA A 36 0.11 6.14 -8.33
CA ALA A 36 0.05 5.94 -6.90
C ALA A 36 0.90 6.97 -6.16
N PHE A 37 0.67 7.08 -4.85
CA PHE A 37 1.48 7.91 -3.96
C PHE A 37 1.87 7.16 -2.68
N SER A 38 2.96 7.60 -2.05
CA SER A 38 3.49 7.00 -0.83
C SER A 38 4.18 8.05 0.06
N GLY A 39 3.99 7.95 1.37
CA GLY A 39 4.51 8.91 2.35
C GLY A 39 3.79 10.27 2.29
N GLY A 40 4.50 11.33 2.67
CA GLY A 40 3.99 12.71 2.71
C GLY A 40 3.56 13.14 4.11
N LYS A 41 3.27 14.43 4.30
CA LYS A 41 2.90 14.99 5.63
C LYS A 41 3.86 14.64 6.78
N GLY A 42 5.16 14.54 6.50
CA GLY A 42 6.19 14.16 7.47
C GLY A 42 6.38 12.65 7.64
N PHE A 43 5.69 11.83 6.86
CA PHE A 43 5.92 10.39 6.78
C PHE A 43 6.81 10.03 5.61
N ASN A 44 7.73 9.10 5.85
CA ASN A 44 8.61 8.57 4.81
C ASN A 44 7.77 7.81 3.77
N PRO A 45 8.13 7.90 2.48
CA PRO A 45 7.60 6.99 1.47
C PRO A 45 8.15 5.58 1.68
N LEU A 46 7.52 4.60 1.04
CA LEU A 46 8.01 3.22 0.98
C LEU A 46 9.44 3.17 0.45
N ASP A 47 10.30 2.36 1.07
CA ASP A 47 11.67 2.19 0.62
C ASP A 47 11.76 1.50 -0.75
N ASP A 48 12.80 1.86 -1.50
CA ASP A 48 13.17 1.11 -2.70
C ASP A 48 13.54 -0.32 -2.32
N GLY A 49 13.10 -1.29 -3.12
CA GLY A 49 13.34 -2.68 -2.77
C GLY A 49 12.43 -3.68 -3.48
N LYS A 50 12.51 -4.91 -3.00
CA LYS A 50 11.69 -6.03 -3.47
C LYS A 50 10.77 -6.48 -2.34
N TYR A 51 9.50 -6.56 -2.67
CA TYR A 51 8.43 -7.00 -1.79
C TYR A 51 7.65 -8.11 -2.48
N ARG A 52 6.78 -8.78 -1.72
CA ARG A 52 5.92 -9.84 -2.22
C ARG A 52 4.49 -9.67 -1.73
N LEU A 53 3.53 -9.76 -2.64
CA LEU A 53 2.12 -9.91 -2.28
C LEU A 53 1.79 -11.40 -2.15
N ARG A 54 1.03 -11.76 -1.12
CA ARG A 54 0.47 -13.10 -0.92
C ARG A 54 -0.97 -13.11 -1.44
N LEU A 55 -1.19 -13.74 -2.59
CA LEU A 55 -2.51 -13.83 -3.22
C LEU A 55 -3.23 -15.15 -2.91
N ASP A 56 -2.49 -16.14 -2.37
CA ASP A 56 -3.03 -17.35 -1.76
C ASP A 56 -3.79 -17.09 -0.47
N ILE A 57 -3.42 -16.04 0.26
CA ILE A 57 -4.07 -15.64 1.51
C ILE A 57 -5.07 -14.54 1.18
N ARG A 58 -6.36 -14.86 1.29
CA ARG A 58 -7.45 -13.97 0.88
C ARG A 58 -8.42 -13.77 2.03
N GLY A 59 -8.76 -12.51 2.28
CA GLY A 59 -9.77 -12.15 3.27
C GLY A 59 -10.83 -11.24 2.65
N ASP A 60 -12.07 -11.38 3.08
CA ASP A 60 -13.14 -10.45 2.70
C ASP A 60 -13.46 -9.48 3.84
N GLU A 61 -14.53 -8.72 3.69
CA GLU A 61 -14.98 -7.74 4.69
C GLU A 61 -15.27 -8.37 6.05
N THR A 62 -15.62 -9.68 6.10
CA THR A 62 -15.89 -10.40 7.36
C THR A 62 -14.63 -10.72 8.15
N THR A 63 -13.48 -10.69 7.48
CA THR A 63 -12.15 -10.89 8.10
C THR A 63 -11.52 -9.57 8.55
N ASN A 64 -12.23 -8.44 8.43
CA ASN A 64 -11.73 -7.16 8.91
C ASN A 64 -11.88 -7.06 10.42
N GLU A 65 -10.83 -6.60 11.07
CA GLU A 65 -10.84 -6.29 12.50
C GLU A 65 -10.30 -4.88 12.72
N ALA A 66 -11.01 -4.09 13.52
CA ALA A 66 -10.57 -2.76 13.93
C ALA A 66 -9.82 -2.82 15.27
N ASN A 67 -8.80 -1.99 15.41
CA ASN A 67 -8.29 -1.57 16.71
C ASN A 67 -9.19 -0.48 17.28
N THR A 68 -9.08 -0.27 18.59
CA THR A 68 -9.88 0.69 19.36
C THR A 68 -9.56 2.14 19.01
N ASP A 69 -8.41 2.37 18.37
CA ASP A 69 -7.95 3.67 17.87
C ASP A 69 -8.44 3.98 16.45
N GLY A 70 -9.30 3.12 15.87
CA GLY A 70 -9.83 3.27 14.52
C GLY A 70 -8.88 2.84 13.41
N THR A 71 -7.73 2.21 13.74
CA THR A 71 -6.87 1.59 12.74
C THR A 71 -7.34 0.18 12.39
N LEU A 72 -7.08 -0.27 11.15
CA LEU A 72 -7.42 -1.61 10.70
C LEU A 72 -6.28 -2.56 11.04
N LYS A 73 -6.58 -3.67 11.74
CA LYS A 73 -5.56 -4.65 12.16
C LYS A 73 -4.79 -5.23 10.97
N PRO A 74 -3.54 -5.66 11.13
CA PRO A 74 -2.77 -6.25 10.04
C PRO A 74 -3.45 -7.47 9.43
N PHE A 75 -3.42 -7.56 8.11
CA PHE A 75 -3.73 -8.76 7.34
C PHE A 75 -2.55 -9.09 6.42
N TYR A 76 -2.19 -10.37 6.29
CA TYR A 76 -0.94 -10.79 5.66
C TYR A 76 -1.03 -11.00 4.14
N GLY A 77 -2.24 -11.12 3.60
CA GLY A 77 -2.51 -11.30 2.18
C GLY A 77 -3.27 -10.14 1.53
N ILE A 78 -4.07 -10.47 0.52
CA ILE A 78 -4.99 -9.53 -0.13
C ILE A 78 -6.37 -9.59 0.55
N GLN A 79 -6.96 -8.42 0.83
CA GLN A 79 -8.17 -8.31 1.63
C GLN A 79 -9.13 -7.26 1.09
N LYS A 80 -10.42 -7.61 0.94
CA LYS A 80 -11.47 -6.60 0.80
C LYS A 80 -11.73 -5.89 2.12
N VAL A 81 -11.97 -4.60 2.06
CA VAL A 81 -12.15 -3.74 3.23
C VAL A 81 -13.58 -3.24 3.27
N GLY A 82 -14.27 -3.44 4.39
CA GLY A 82 -15.65 -3.02 4.62
C GLY A 82 -15.75 -1.61 5.20
N THR A 83 -16.94 -1.03 5.09
CA THR A 83 -17.27 0.30 5.67
C THR A 83 -17.84 0.21 7.09
N ASN A 84 -18.10 -1.00 7.61
CA ASN A 84 -18.77 -1.24 8.88
C ASN A 84 -17.97 -2.23 9.73
N VAL A 85 -16.72 -1.90 10.03
CA VAL A 85 -15.82 -2.76 10.81
C VAL A 85 -15.95 -2.42 12.29
N LYS A 86 -16.24 -3.43 13.12
CA LYS A 86 -16.39 -3.25 14.57
C LYS A 86 -15.05 -3.45 15.29
N ASP A 87 -14.80 -2.61 16.28
CA ASP A 87 -13.75 -2.86 17.27
C ASP A 87 -14.26 -3.71 18.46
N ALA A 88 -13.38 -4.00 19.42
CA ALA A 88 -13.69 -4.81 20.58
C ALA A 88 -14.66 -4.15 21.58
N GLN A 89 -14.88 -2.84 21.49
CA GLN A 89 -15.77 -2.05 22.35
C GLN A 89 -17.11 -1.76 21.66
N GLY A 90 -17.31 -2.28 20.44
CA GLY A 90 -18.52 -2.07 19.65
C GLY A 90 -18.53 -0.76 18.86
N GLY A 91 -17.42 -0.01 18.82
CA GLY A 91 -17.23 1.12 17.92
C GLY A 91 -17.24 0.65 16.46
N VAL A 92 -17.85 1.44 15.58
CA VAL A 92 -17.99 1.13 14.14
C VAL A 92 -17.18 2.12 13.33
N TRP A 93 -16.36 1.59 12.42
CA TRP A 93 -15.42 2.38 11.62
C TRP A 93 -15.61 2.11 10.12
N ASP A 94 -15.62 3.19 9.34
CA ASP A 94 -15.46 3.09 7.89
C ASP A 94 -13.96 3.03 7.55
N MET A 95 -13.48 1.80 7.39
CA MET A 95 -12.08 1.55 7.09
C MET A 95 -11.70 1.95 5.66
N GLN A 96 -12.68 2.07 4.75
CA GLN A 96 -12.38 2.45 3.36
C GLN A 96 -11.91 3.91 3.25
N VAL A 97 -12.14 4.74 4.28
CA VAL A 97 -11.63 6.12 4.37
C VAL A 97 -10.11 6.16 4.14
N GLU A 98 -9.35 5.31 4.83
CA GLU A 98 -7.90 5.22 4.69
C GLU A 98 -7.43 4.11 3.75
N TRP A 99 -8.23 3.05 3.58
CA TRP A 99 -7.79 1.80 2.94
C TRP A 99 -8.42 1.50 1.57
N GLY A 100 -9.42 2.28 1.13
CA GLY A 100 -10.17 1.96 -0.08
C GLY A 100 -10.98 0.67 0.07
N THR A 101 -11.36 0.04 -1.04
CA THR A 101 -12.15 -1.20 -1.03
C THR A 101 -11.27 -2.46 -0.94
N ILE A 102 -9.98 -2.36 -1.23
CA ILE A 102 -9.06 -3.49 -1.23
C ILE A 102 -7.65 -3.08 -0.82
N ARG A 103 -7.01 -3.92 -0.01
CA ARG A 103 -5.60 -3.78 0.38
C ARG A 103 -4.85 -5.09 0.22
N SER A 104 -3.52 -5.01 0.08
CA SER A 104 -2.64 -6.18 0.03
C SER A 104 -1.32 -5.88 0.72
N ARG A 105 -0.88 -6.77 1.61
CA ARG A 105 0.38 -6.61 2.36
C ARG A 105 1.58 -6.64 1.42
N LEU A 106 2.46 -5.65 1.54
CA LEU A 106 3.80 -5.66 0.97
C LEU A 106 4.73 -6.40 1.93
N ASN A 107 4.92 -7.70 1.72
CA ASN A 107 5.83 -8.48 2.54
C ASN A 107 7.27 -8.23 2.08
N PRO A 108 8.17 -7.71 2.91
CA PRO A 108 9.55 -7.48 2.51
C PRO A 108 10.26 -8.81 2.21
N ALA A 109 11.32 -8.76 1.41
CA ALA A 109 12.21 -9.91 1.24
C ALA A 109 12.82 -10.34 2.58
N ALA A 110 13.13 -11.63 2.73
CA ALA A 110 13.72 -12.15 3.96
C ALA A 110 14.97 -11.36 4.38
N GLY A 111 14.97 -10.87 5.61
CA GLY A 111 16.07 -10.08 6.19
C GLY A 111 15.95 -8.56 6.01
N ALA A 112 14.99 -8.06 5.23
CA ALA A 112 14.67 -6.64 5.20
C ALA A 112 13.65 -6.27 6.32
N PRO A 113 13.73 -5.06 6.90
CA PRO A 113 12.77 -4.62 7.92
C PRO A 113 11.32 -4.69 7.44
N ASP A 114 10.42 -5.10 8.34
CA ASP A 114 8.99 -5.10 8.08
C ASP A 114 8.31 -3.94 8.81
N HIS A 115 7.87 -2.94 8.06
CA HIS A 115 7.26 -1.72 8.58
C HIS A 115 5.73 -1.76 8.61
N GLY A 116 5.10 -2.83 8.13
CA GLY A 116 3.64 -2.85 8.07
C GLY A 116 3.03 -2.35 6.77
N ASP A 117 3.78 -2.31 5.66
CA ASP A 117 3.36 -1.62 4.43
C ASP A 117 2.35 -2.39 3.58
N TYR A 118 1.52 -1.65 2.85
CA TYR A 118 0.48 -2.18 1.98
C TYR A 118 0.46 -1.49 0.62
N ILE A 119 -0.07 -2.17 -0.39
CA ILE A 119 -0.75 -1.52 -1.51
C ILE A 119 -2.22 -1.44 -1.17
N HIS A 120 -2.85 -0.28 -1.28
CA HIS A 120 -4.29 -0.12 -0.98
C HIS A 120 -4.91 1.05 -1.76
N GLY A 121 -6.24 1.18 -1.74
CA GLY A 121 -6.93 2.38 -2.20
C GLY A 121 -7.15 3.40 -1.09
N LYS A 122 -7.90 4.46 -1.34
CA LYS A 122 -8.24 5.46 -0.31
C LYS A 122 -9.44 6.28 -0.73
N LYS A 123 -10.39 6.51 0.18
CA LYS A 123 -11.53 7.43 -0.07
C LYS A 123 -11.29 8.85 0.43
N ARG A 124 -10.55 9.05 1.53
CA ARG A 124 -10.23 10.41 2.02
C ARG A 124 -9.56 11.20 0.89
N PRO A 125 -9.94 12.46 0.61
CA PRO A 125 -9.39 13.27 -0.51
C PRO A 125 -7.98 13.82 -0.26
N LYS A 126 -7.18 13.16 0.59
CA LYS A 126 -5.80 13.54 0.92
C LYS A 126 -4.82 12.52 0.37
N ASP A 127 -3.82 12.99 -0.38
CA ASP A 127 -2.90 12.14 -1.13
C ASP A 127 -1.58 11.93 -0.37
N TRP A 128 -1.66 11.38 0.83
CA TRP A 128 -0.50 10.95 1.61
C TRP A 128 -0.80 9.65 2.37
N THR A 129 0.25 8.91 2.72
CA THR A 129 0.20 7.65 3.49
C THR A 129 1.25 7.65 4.60
N HIS A 130 1.21 6.63 5.46
CA HIS A 130 2.22 6.38 6.49
C HIS A 130 3.39 5.49 6.00
N GLY A 131 3.60 5.37 4.69
CA GLY A 131 4.62 4.49 4.08
C GLY A 131 4.06 3.53 3.04
N CYS A 132 2.75 3.28 3.04
CA CYS A 132 2.08 2.42 2.05
C CYS A 132 2.08 3.03 0.63
N ILE A 133 1.87 2.18 -0.38
CA ILE A 133 1.53 2.61 -1.75
C ILE A 133 0.01 2.75 -1.84
N CYS A 134 -0.48 3.94 -2.12
CA CYS A 134 -1.90 4.18 -2.34
C CYS A 134 -2.21 4.41 -3.81
N ASP A 135 -2.96 3.48 -4.41
CA ASP A 135 -3.58 3.59 -5.75
C ASP A 135 -5.10 3.75 -5.57
N ARG A 136 -5.60 4.98 -5.71
CA ARG A 136 -7.03 5.27 -5.55
C ARG A 136 -7.93 4.55 -6.55
N SER A 137 -7.42 4.23 -7.74
CA SER A 137 -8.21 3.56 -8.77
C SER A 137 -8.46 2.09 -8.43
N GLU A 138 -7.59 1.51 -7.59
CA GLU A 138 -7.58 0.11 -7.19
C GLU A 138 -7.59 -0.86 -8.38
N THR A 139 -7.24 -0.40 -9.60
CA THR A 139 -7.44 -1.17 -10.84
C THR A 139 -6.57 -2.42 -10.86
N ILE A 140 -5.36 -2.33 -10.32
CA ILE A 140 -4.42 -3.45 -10.20
C ILE A 140 -4.90 -4.44 -9.14
N LEU A 141 -5.22 -3.98 -7.92
CA LEU A 141 -5.68 -4.87 -6.86
C LEU A 141 -7.01 -5.55 -7.20
N SER A 142 -7.93 -4.82 -7.83
CA SER A 142 -9.20 -5.38 -8.33
C SER A 142 -8.98 -6.44 -9.39
N HIS A 143 -8.03 -6.24 -10.30
CA HIS A 143 -7.65 -7.25 -11.28
C HIS A 143 -7.05 -8.49 -10.63
N LEU A 144 -6.12 -8.33 -9.67
CA LEU A 144 -5.54 -9.45 -8.94
C LEU A 144 -6.59 -10.22 -8.15
N TRP A 145 -7.57 -9.52 -7.57
CA TRP A 145 -8.68 -10.14 -6.85
C TRP A 145 -9.62 -10.94 -7.76
N SER A 146 -9.81 -10.52 -9.01
CA SER A 146 -10.72 -11.20 -9.94
C SER A 146 -10.10 -12.36 -10.70
N LEU A 147 -8.81 -12.67 -10.47
CA LEU A 147 -8.16 -13.81 -11.11
C LEU A 147 -8.88 -15.12 -10.76
N PRO A 148 -9.24 -15.95 -11.75
CA PRO A 148 -9.90 -17.24 -11.50
C PRO A 148 -8.94 -18.26 -10.85
N SER A 149 -7.63 -18.09 -11.07
CA SER A 149 -6.58 -18.92 -10.50
C SER A 149 -5.39 -18.04 -10.15
N PRO A 150 -5.41 -17.34 -9.00
CA PRO A 150 -4.30 -16.49 -8.61
C PRO A 150 -3.05 -17.34 -8.32
N PRO A 151 -1.84 -16.86 -8.67
CA PRO A 151 -0.61 -17.48 -8.21
C PRO A 151 -0.51 -17.36 -6.68
N VAL A 152 0.36 -18.16 -6.05
CA VAL A 152 0.59 -18.07 -4.58
C VAL A 152 0.98 -16.65 -4.15
N GLY A 153 1.86 -16.01 -4.93
CA GLY A 153 2.23 -14.63 -4.70
C GLY A 153 2.95 -14.05 -5.89
N ILE A 154 3.06 -12.73 -5.89
CA ILE A 154 3.68 -11.96 -6.97
C ILE A 154 4.71 -11.00 -6.40
N ASP A 155 5.75 -10.73 -7.17
CA ASP A 155 6.80 -9.81 -6.76
C ASP A 155 6.39 -8.37 -7.06
N VAL A 156 6.79 -7.47 -6.16
CA VAL A 156 6.65 -6.03 -6.30
C VAL A 156 8.03 -5.41 -6.21
N THR A 157 8.42 -4.64 -7.22
CA THR A 157 9.66 -3.87 -7.21
C THR A 157 9.37 -2.39 -7.05
N VAL A 158 10.00 -1.75 -6.08
CA VAL A 158 9.91 -0.32 -5.82
C VAL A 158 11.25 0.32 -6.16
N SER A 159 11.23 1.39 -6.94
CA SER A 159 12.46 2.07 -7.37
C SER A 159 12.27 3.57 -7.60
N GLY A 160 13.39 4.26 -7.78
CA GLY A 160 13.43 5.69 -8.10
C GLY A 160 13.60 6.58 -6.87
N GLY A 161 13.71 6.00 -5.67
CA GLY A 161 13.84 6.75 -4.42
C GLY A 161 15.11 7.60 -4.34
N LYS A 162 16.20 7.17 -4.99
CA LYS A 162 17.46 7.93 -5.07
C LYS A 162 17.33 9.29 -5.79
N SER A 163 16.27 9.48 -6.58
CA SER A 163 16.00 10.75 -7.26
C SER A 163 15.33 11.78 -6.34
N PHE A 164 15.00 11.40 -5.11
CA PHE A 164 14.36 12.27 -4.13
C PHE A 164 15.28 12.46 -2.94
N ASP A 165 15.49 13.72 -2.55
CA ASP A 165 16.08 14.02 -1.25
C ASP A 165 15.03 13.75 -0.17
N LEU A 166 15.09 12.55 0.39
CA LEU A 166 14.15 12.11 1.42
C LEU A 166 14.30 12.94 2.71
N GLU A 167 15.46 13.57 2.96
CA GLU A 167 15.66 14.44 4.13
C GLU A 167 14.99 15.81 3.96
N VAL A 168 14.78 16.25 2.72
CA VAL A 168 13.96 17.43 2.41
C VAL A 168 12.47 17.11 2.49
N LEU A 169 12.05 15.91 2.08
CA LEU A 169 10.63 15.48 2.10
C LEU A 169 10.13 15.11 3.49
N VAL A 170 11.02 14.63 4.34
CA VAL A 170 10.76 14.42 5.76
C VAL A 170 11.81 15.23 6.51
N PRO A 171 11.47 16.43 7.00
CA PRO A 171 12.28 17.09 8.01
C PRO A 171 12.29 16.12 9.19
N LYS A 172 13.34 15.31 9.31
CA LYS A 172 13.58 14.52 10.52
C LYS A 172 13.54 15.56 11.62
N ASN A 173 12.69 15.38 12.62
CA ASN A 173 12.87 16.05 13.90
C ASN A 173 14.23 15.57 14.39
N VAL A 174 15.29 16.31 14.04
CA VAL A 174 16.59 16.17 14.66
C VAL A 174 16.28 16.43 16.12
N ALA A 175 16.25 15.35 16.90
CA ALA A 175 16.09 15.46 18.33
C ALA A 175 17.15 16.45 18.80
N THR A 176 16.73 17.66 19.15
CA THR A 176 17.55 18.55 19.96
C THR A 176 17.69 17.83 21.29
N ARG A 177 18.78 17.06 21.41
CA ARG A 177 19.33 16.71 22.71
C ARG A 177 19.81 18.02 23.33
N GLY A 178 18.91 18.65 24.08
CA GLY A 178 19.22 19.62 25.11
C GLY A 178 19.05 18.95 26.47
#